data_AF-A0A7V2X9B5-F1
#
_entry.id   AF-A0A7V2X9B5-F1
#
_cell.length_a   1.000
_cell.length_b   1.000
_cell.length_c   1.000
_cell.angle_alpha   90.00
_cell.angle_beta   90.00
_cell.angle_gamma   90.00
#
_symmetry.space_group_name_H-M   'P 1'
#
loop_
_entity.id
_entity.type
_entity.pdbx_description
1 polymer ?
#
loop_
_entity_poly.entity_id
_entity_poly.type
_entity_poly.pdbx_seq_one_letter_code
_entity_poly.pdbx_strand_id
1 'polypeptide(L)'
;MRRSGFAILALVLSLALGFSVPAGVITAPGVHGFPKDLDKNRPPYDPEKAKELLAEAGYPDGFAMDMACPAGAYSHFEEVCEAVVGYLGEVGIEVNLEIMESGHYWD
;
A
#
# COMPACT_ATOMS: atom_id res chain seq x y z
N MET A 1 15.38 2.07 16.24
CA MET A 1 14.82 2.65 15.00
C MET A 1 14.39 1.58 13.98
N ARG A 2 13.86 0.42 14.42
CA ARG A 2 13.54 -0.74 13.56
C ARG A 2 12.09 -1.23 13.72
N ARG A 3 11.25 -0.44 14.41
CA ARG A 3 9.88 -0.82 14.83
C ARG A 3 8.81 -0.47 13.80
N SER A 4 9.03 0.54 12.95
CA SER A 4 8.02 1.07 12.01
C SER A 4 7.74 0.12 10.84
N GLY A 5 8.76 -0.48 10.21
CA GLY A 5 8.55 -1.43 9.10
C GLY A 5 7.83 -2.73 9.50
N PHE A 6 7.89 -3.11 10.78
CA PHE A 6 7.10 -4.23 11.32
C PHE A 6 5.64 -3.83 11.59
N ALA A 7 5.37 -2.57 11.90
CA ALA A 7 4.03 -2.08 12.24
C ALA A 7 3.10 -2.06 11.01
N ILE A 8 3.62 -1.74 9.83
CA ILE A 8 2.83 -1.71 8.58
C ILE A 8 2.46 -3.11 8.12
N LEU A 9 3.46 -3.99 8.15
CA LEU A 9 3.28 -5.41 7.88
C LEU A 9 2.24 -6.00 8.84
N ALA A 10 2.33 -5.65 10.12
CA ALA A 10 1.40 -6.09 11.14
C ALA A 10 0.00 -5.49 10.95
N LEU A 11 -0.12 -4.23 10.54
CA LEU A 11 -1.43 -3.59 10.33
C LEU A 11 -2.18 -4.27 9.18
N VAL A 12 -1.55 -4.39 8.01
CA VAL A 12 -2.20 -5.04 6.85
C VAL A 12 -2.45 -6.53 7.10
N LEU A 13 -1.53 -7.25 7.77
CA LEU A 13 -1.80 -8.64 8.17
C LEU A 13 -2.90 -8.75 9.24
N SER A 14 -3.02 -7.78 10.14
CA SER A 14 -4.09 -7.76 11.15
C SER A 14 -5.46 -7.54 10.52
N LEU A 15 -5.55 -6.67 9.51
CA LEU A 15 -6.76 -6.47 8.71
C LEU A 15 -7.12 -7.74 7.93
N ALA A 16 -6.11 -8.47 7.44
CA ALA A 16 -6.30 -9.76 6.80
C ALA A 16 -6.48 -10.95 7.75
N LEU A 17 -6.56 -10.71 9.07
CA LEU A 17 -6.74 -11.75 10.10
C LEU A 17 -5.73 -12.92 10.03
N GLY A 18 -4.51 -12.66 9.53
CA GLY A 18 -3.46 -13.67 9.34
C GLY A 18 -3.62 -14.56 8.09
N PHE A 19 -4.60 -14.30 7.23
CA PHE A 19 -4.80 -15.04 5.96
C PHE A 19 -4.01 -14.48 4.77
N SER A 20 -3.26 -13.39 4.95
CA SER A 20 -2.43 -12.79 3.91
C SER A 20 -0.95 -12.89 4.23
N VAL A 21 -0.14 -12.96 3.17
CA VAL A 21 1.31 -12.85 3.25
C VAL A 21 1.79 -11.58 2.56
N PRO A 22 2.87 -10.97 3.03
CA PRO A 22 3.45 -9.81 2.37
C PRO A 22 4.03 -10.17 1.00
N ALA A 23 3.55 -9.56 -0.08
CA ALA A 23 4.06 -9.81 -1.44
C ALA A 23 5.18 -8.84 -1.84
N GLY A 24 6.14 -9.30 -2.64
CA GLY A 24 7.11 -8.46 -3.36
C GLY A 24 6.86 -8.42 -4.88
N VAL A 25 5.99 -9.31 -5.38
CA VAL A 25 5.55 -9.38 -6.78
C VAL A 25 4.05 -9.66 -6.87
N ILE A 26 3.44 -9.39 -8.02
CA ILE A 26 1.99 -9.59 -8.24
C ILE A 26 1.58 -11.07 -8.36
N THR A 27 2.50 -11.94 -8.78
CA THR A 27 2.21 -13.38 -8.97
C THR A 27 2.19 -14.10 -7.62
N ALA A 28 1.10 -14.80 -7.32
CA ALA A 28 0.97 -15.52 -6.06
C ALA A 28 1.90 -16.76 -5.97
N PRO A 29 2.38 -17.11 -4.76
CA PRO A 29 3.08 -18.37 -4.53
C PRO A 29 2.23 -19.58 -4.98
N GLY A 30 2.82 -20.46 -5.79
CA GLY A 30 2.14 -21.65 -6.33
C GLY A 30 1.65 -21.53 -7.76
N VAL A 31 1.60 -20.32 -8.33
CA VAL A 31 1.33 -20.10 -9.76
C VAL A 31 2.58 -20.42 -10.58
N HIS A 32 2.41 -21.08 -11.73
CA HIS A 32 3.52 -21.34 -12.65
C HIS A 32 4.14 -20.02 -13.13
N GLY A 33 5.47 -19.92 -13.08
CA GLY A 33 6.18 -18.68 -13.39
C GLY A 33 6.36 -17.73 -12.20
N PHE A 34 5.95 -18.11 -10.97
CA PHE A 34 6.20 -17.31 -9.77
C PHE A 34 7.71 -17.05 -9.55
N PRO A 35 8.17 -15.79 -9.65
CA PRO A 35 9.59 -15.45 -9.57
C PRO A 35 10.03 -15.32 -8.11
N LYS A 36 10.33 -16.45 -7.46
CA LYS A 36 10.67 -16.55 -6.03
C LYS A 36 11.75 -15.57 -5.56
N ASP A 37 12.75 -15.29 -6.40
CA ASP A 37 13.86 -14.43 -6.03
C ASP A 37 13.49 -12.95 -6.07
N LEU A 38 12.56 -12.56 -6.94
CA LEU A 38 12.02 -11.20 -6.98
C LEU A 38 11.07 -10.95 -5.81
N ASP A 39 10.27 -11.93 -5.42
CA ASP A 39 9.34 -11.81 -4.30
C ASP A 39 10.04 -11.52 -2.95
N LYS A 40 11.26 -12.06 -2.78
CA LYS A 40 12.09 -11.79 -1.60
C LYS A 40 12.66 -10.37 -1.57
N ASN A 41 12.76 -9.70 -2.70
CA ASN A 41 13.42 -8.40 -2.86
C ASN A 41 12.45 -7.23 -2.66
N ARG A 42 11.51 -7.34 -1.72
CA ARG A 42 10.62 -6.21 -1.40
C ARG A 42 11.44 -5.07 -0.77
N PRO A 43 11.29 -3.82 -1.24
CA PRO A 43 11.86 -2.67 -0.55
C PRO A 43 11.43 -2.62 0.91
N PRO A 44 12.35 -2.34 1.86
CA PRO A 44 11.95 -2.08 3.23
C PRO A 44 11.10 -0.81 3.30
N TYR A 45 10.27 -0.70 4.34
CA TYR A 45 9.60 0.58 4.62
C TYR A 45 10.62 1.64 5.06
N ASP A 46 10.73 2.70 4.26
CA ASP A 46 11.66 3.82 4.50
C ASP A 46 11.05 5.14 3.99
N PRO A 47 10.33 5.89 4.85
CA PRO A 47 9.73 7.18 4.50
C PRO A 47 10.76 8.23 4.08
N GLU A 48 11.96 8.18 4.64
CA GLU A 48 13.00 9.16 4.31
C GLU A 48 13.55 8.90 2.91
N LYS A 49 13.76 7.63 2.54
CA LYS A 49 14.10 7.28 1.16
C LYS A 49 12.98 7.62 0.18
N ALA A 50 11.72 7.45 0.58
CA ALA A 50 10.58 7.84 -0.25
C ALA A 50 10.55 9.35 -0.50
N LYS A 51 10.77 10.19 0.52
CA LYS A 51 10.88 11.66 0.36
C LYS A 51 12.05 12.06 -0.53
N GLU A 52 13.20 11.40 -0.41
CA GLU A 52 14.36 11.63 -1.29
C GLU A 52 13.99 11.35 -2.75
N LEU A 53 13.34 10.22 -3.04
CA LEU A 53 12.89 9.86 -4.39
C LEU A 53 11.84 10.83 -4.94
N LEU A 54 10.93 11.33 -4.11
CA LEU A 54 9.96 12.36 -4.50
C LEU A 54 10.66 13.67 -4.88
N ALA A 55 11.66 14.09 -4.10
CA ALA A 55 12.46 15.27 -4.41
C ALA A 55 13.27 15.10 -5.72
N GLU A 56 13.90 13.93 -5.93
CA GLU A 56 14.58 13.58 -7.18
C GLU A 56 13.63 13.62 -8.39
N ALA A 57 12.36 13.25 -8.19
CA ALA A 57 11.32 13.31 -9.21
C ALA A 57 10.73 14.72 -9.45
N GLY A 58 11.16 15.73 -8.69
CA GLY A 58 10.68 17.11 -8.81
C GLY A 58 9.49 17.47 -7.92
N TYR A 59 9.16 16.63 -6.92
CA TYR A 59 8.09 16.82 -5.96
C TYR A 59 8.62 16.89 -4.51
N PRO A 60 9.54 17.83 -4.18
CA PRO A 60 10.15 17.90 -2.84
C PRO A 60 9.15 18.20 -1.73
N ASP A 61 8.06 18.89 -2.06
CA ASP A 61 6.96 19.24 -1.15
C ASP A 61 5.74 18.30 -1.32
N GLY A 62 5.87 17.25 -2.13
CA GLY A 62 4.78 16.34 -2.46
C GLY A 62 3.76 16.92 -3.45
N PHE A 63 2.57 16.33 -3.46
CA PHE A 63 1.44 16.71 -4.35
C PHE A 63 0.12 16.12 -3.81
N ALA A 64 -1.00 16.59 -4.37
CA ALA A 64 -2.31 16.00 -4.13
C ALA A 64 -2.71 15.04 -5.26
N MET A 65 -3.40 13.96 -4.91
CA MET A 65 -3.98 13.01 -5.86
C MET A 65 -5.33 12.50 -5.38
N ASP A 66 -6.16 12.09 -6.34
CA ASP A 66 -7.42 11.40 -6.03
C ASP A 66 -7.18 9.88 -6.01
N MET A 67 -7.87 9.19 -5.10
CA MET A 67 -7.85 7.73 -5.02
C MET A 67 -9.26 7.23 -4.76
N ALA A 68 -9.76 6.35 -5.62
CA ALA A 68 -11.01 5.66 -5.38
C ALA A 68 -10.76 4.30 -4.71
N CYS A 69 -11.67 3.87 -3.85
CA CYS A 69 -11.62 2.58 -3.14
C CYS A 69 -13.00 1.90 -3.13
N PRO A 70 -13.12 0.65 -3.58
CA PRO A 70 -14.38 -0.09 -3.55
C PRO A 70 -14.72 -0.56 -2.12
N ALA A 71 -15.88 -0.16 -1.64
CA ALA A 71 -16.48 -0.65 -0.40
C ALA A 71 -17.11 -2.02 -0.61
N GLY A 72 -16.88 -2.93 0.34
CA GLY A 72 -17.48 -4.27 0.35
C GLY A 72 -16.99 -5.24 -0.74
N ALA A 73 -16.02 -4.85 -1.58
CA ALA A 73 -15.43 -5.75 -2.60
C ALA A 73 -14.51 -6.81 -2.00
N TYR A 74 -13.78 -6.45 -0.93
CA TYR A 74 -12.88 -7.32 -0.19
C TYR A 74 -13.04 -7.08 1.30
N SER A 75 -12.68 -8.07 2.12
CA SER A 75 -12.74 -7.91 3.58
C SER A 75 -11.77 -6.83 4.04
N HIS A 76 -12.29 -5.85 4.79
CA HIS A 76 -11.54 -4.76 5.39
C HIS A 76 -10.78 -3.87 4.37
N PHE A 77 -11.32 -3.72 3.16
CA PHE A 77 -10.60 -3.00 2.10
C PHE A 77 -10.59 -1.50 2.34
N GLU A 78 -11.66 -0.97 2.91
CA GLU A 78 -11.81 0.42 3.31
C GLU A 78 -10.72 0.82 4.31
N GLU A 79 -10.48 0.00 5.34
CA GLU A 79 -9.43 0.22 6.33
C GLU A 79 -8.03 0.11 5.72
N VAL A 80 -7.84 -0.76 4.72
CA VAL A 80 -6.58 -0.83 3.95
C VAL A 80 -6.36 0.45 3.16
N CYS A 81 -7.38 0.97 2.49
CA CYS A 81 -7.31 2.22 1.74
C CYS A 81 -6.98 3.41 2.66
N GLU A 82 -7.62 3.51 3.83
CA GLU A 82 -7.31 4.53 4.85
C GLU A 82 -5.87 4.43 5.36
N ALA A 83 -5.36 3.21 5.59
CA ALA A 83 -3.97 3.01 5.98
C ALA A 83 -3.00 3.51 4.91
N VAL A 84 -3.30 3.24 3.62
CA VAL A 84 -2.50 3.74 2.49
C VAL A 84 -2.50 5.28 2.44
N VAL A 85 -3.65 5.92 2.67
CA VAL A 85 -3.74 7.39 2.78
C VAL A 85 -2.80 7.90 3.88
N GLY A 86 -2.81 7.27 5.05
CA GLY A 86 -1.91 7.62 6.15
C GLY A 86 -0.42 7.54 5.76
N TYR A 87 -0.02 6.45 5.11
CA TYR A 87 1.38 6.25 4.69
C TYR A 87 1.83 7.23 3.60
N LEU A 88 0.96 7.55 2.65
CA LEU A 88 1.23 8.55 1.62
C LEU A 88 1.32 9.96 2.23
N GLY A 89 0.49 10.25 3.22
CA GLY A 89 0.55 11.49 4.00
C GLY A 89 1.88 11.68 4.75
N GLU A 90 2.49 10.63 5.28
CA GLU A 90 3.80 10.70 5.97
C GLU A 90 4.94 11.21 5.06
N VAL A 91 4.78 11.08 3.74
CA VAL A 91 5.76 11.51 2.73
C VAL A 91 5.31 12.74 1.93
N GLY A 92 4.22 13.40 2.34
CA GLY A 92 3.74 14.65 1.74
C GLY A 92 2.76 14.47 0.57
N ILE A 93 2.25 13.26 0.34
CA ILE A 93 1.22 13.03 -0.67
C ILE A 93 -0.15 13.15 -0.02
N GLU A 94 -0.91 14.17 -0.43
CA GLU A 94 -2.29 14.37 -0.01
C GLU A 94 -3.21 13.50 -0.89
N VAL A 95 -4.01 12.65 -0.27
CA VAL A 95 -4.91 11.75 -0.99
C VAL A 95 -6.36 12.13 -0.71
N ASN A 96 -7.07 12.54 -1.76
CA ASN A 96 -8.52 12.69 -1.74
C ASN A 96 -9.15 11.30 -1.95
N LEU A 97 -9.41 10.60 -0.85
CA LEU A 97 -9.99 9.26 -0.89
C LEU A 97 -11.50 9.31 -1.10
N GLU A 98 -11.96 8.69 -2.19
CA GLU A 98 -13.37 8.42 -2.45
C GLU A 98 -13.67 6.94 -2.22
N ILE A 99 -14.49 6.64 -1.21
CA ILE A 99 -14.98 5.29 -0.97
C ILE A 99 -16.31 5.13 -1.72
N MET A 100 -16.33 4.21 -2.69
CA MET A 100 -17.45 3.98 -3.60
C MET A 100 -18.06 2.61 -3.35
N GLU A 101 -19.37 2.45 -3.54
CA GLU A 101 -19.98 1.12 -3.57
C GLU A 101 -19.33 0.28 -4.68
N SER A 102 -19.08 -1.01 -4.43
CA SER A 102 -18.30 -1.85 -5.34
C SER A 102 -18.88 -1.91 -6.75
N GLY A 103 -20.19 -2.01 -6.93
CA GLY A 103 -20.81 -1.98 -8.26
C GLY A 103 -20.43 -0.70 -9.02
N HIS A 104 -20.65 0.46 -8.39
CA HIS A 104 -20.30 1.75 -8.98
C HIS A 104 -18.80 1.92 -9.24
N TYR A 105 -17.92 1.35 -8.42
CA TYR A 105 -16.47 1.42 -8.63
C TYR A 105 -16.02 0.67 -9.89
N TRP A 106 -16.71 -0.40 -10.27
CA TRP A 106 -16.33 -1.25 -11.41
C TRP A 106 -17.12 -0.95 -12.71
N ASP A 107 -18.11 -0.07 -12.66
CA ASP A 107 -18.88 0.40 -13.81
C ASP A 107 -18.06 1.32 -14.74
#